data_AF-A0A3Q2XVZ0-F1
#
_entry.id   AF-A0A3Q2XVZ0-F1
#
_cell.length_a   1.000
_cell.length_b   1.000
_cell.length_c   1.000
_cell.angle_alpha   90.00
_cell.angle_beta   90.00
_cell.angle_gamma   90.00
#
_symmetry.space_group_name_H-M   'P 1'
#
loop_
_entity.id
_entity.type
_entity.pdbx_description
1 polymer ?
#
loop_
_entity_poly.entity_id
_entity_poly.type
_entity_poly.pdbx_seq_one_letter_code
_entity_poly.pdbx_strand_id
1 'polypeptide(L)'
;MSLALSDLLVCCRGLENDKVTERKKEAERFRKLIRSPEIVQELDRTSGPKTKGSKQLTWDAVFRFLQRYLQRETETMKSSKSNVTTTTLAIRQKKMSEISSLIRFFVCYANKRGPRLKCSELLKHVIDVLQNSYSCSAFGKDYSNLLLREILSVRKYWCDITPQQWHSLLDVYSRLFTSSSTSINRVLVSRVINTVVRGCCMQTDGFNKTLFSFFAKALLNARHEKHLTVLEHVISALNTFLKAVAMNCRMRVCRLGEELLPSILYVWANMRPSAALKEEIVEFFNLQLCIHHPKGAKTQDTGNAGLFPDN
;
A
#
# COMPACT_ATOMS: atom_id res chain seq x y z
N MET A 1 4.60 -31.09 20.64
CA MET A 1 5.02 -30.26 19.49
C MET A 1 5.79 -31.20 18.57
N SER A 2 5.49 -31.25 17.27
CA SER A 2 6.25 -32.15 16.37
C SER A 2 7.73 -31.77 16.36
N LEU A 3 8.60 -32.72 16.04
CA LEU A 3 10.04 -32.47 15.93
C LEU A 3 10.33 -31.37 14.89
N ALA A 4 9.59 -31.39 13.77
CA ALA A 4 9.67 -30.39 12.72
C ALA A 4 9.33 -28.96 13.20
N LEU A 5 8.26 -28.77 14.00
CA LEU A 5 7.94 -27.46 14.56
C LEU A 5 8.93 -27.04 15.66
N SER A 6 9.46 -28.00 16.42
CA SER A 6 10.51 -27.71 17.40
C SER A 6 11.76 -27.17 16.71
N ASP A 7 12.17 -27.79 15.60
CA ASP A 7 13.33 -27.34 14.83
C ASP A 7 13.13 -25.94 14.22
N LEU A 8 11.93 -25.69 13.66
CA LEU A 8 11.56 -24.36 13.18
C LEU A 8 11.55 -23.34 14.32
N LEU A 9 11.03 -23.69 15.50
CA LEU A 9 11.00 -22.80 16.65
C LEU A 9 12.42 -22.42 17.11
N VAL A 10 13.33 -23.39 17.16
CA VAL A 10 14.75 -23.14 17.47
C VAL A 10 15.36 -22.18 16.45
N CYS A 11 15.13 -22.43 15.15
CA CYS A 11 15.58 -21.54 14.09
C CYS A 11 14.99 -20.12 14.22
N CYS A 12 13.70 -20.00 14.53
CA CYS A 12 13.03 -18.72 14.76
C CYS A 12 13.63 -17.94 15.94
N ARG A 13 13.97 -18.60 17.05
CA ARG A 13 14.69 -17.98 18.18
C ARG A 13 16.08 -17.52 17.76
N GLY A 14 16.74 -18.28 16.88
CA GLY A 14 18.03 -17.93 16.29
C GLY A 14 17.99 -16.65 15.42
N LEU A 15 16.85 -16.32 14.82
CA LEU A 15 16.67 -15.04 14.11
C LEU A 15 16.75 -13.82 15.04
N GLU A 16 16.58 -14.02 16.35
CA GLU A 16 16.68 -12.96 17.35
C GLU A 16 18.04 -12.90 18.04
N ASN A 17 19.00 -13.71 17.60
CA ASN A 17 20.34 -13.79 18.20
C ASN A 17 21.05 -12.43 18.16
N ASP A 18 21.84 -12.08 19.16
CA ASP A 18 22.58 -10.82 19.18
C ASP A 18 23.71 -10.78 18.15
N LYS A 19 24.28 -11.95 17.80
CA LYS A 19 25.34 -12.08 16.79
C LYS A 19 24.77 -12.02 15.37
N VAL A 20 25.23 -11.04 14.59
CA VAL A 20 24.82 -10.82 13.18
C VAL A 20 25.07 -12.06 12.30
N THR A 21 26.20 -12.74 12.50
CA THR A 21 26.57 -13.94 11.72
C THR A 21 25.62 -15.10 11.98
N GLU A 22 25.23 -15.31 13.23
CA GLU A 22 24.25 -16.34 13.60
C GLU A 22 22.87 -16.02 13.03
N ARG A 23 22.41 -14.75 13.14
CA ARG A 23 21.13 -14.36 12.53
C ARG A 23 21.10 -14.59 11.02
N LYS A 24 22.21 -14.32 10.32
CA LYS A 24 22.31 -14.57 8.88
C LYS A 24 22.22 -16.07 8.56
N LYS A 25 22.95 -16.90 9.29
CA LYS A 25 22.92 -18.36 9.15
C LYS A 25 21.51 -18.91 9.40
N GLU A 26 20.85 -18.44 10.45
CA GLU A 26 19.48 -18.87 10.78
C GLU A 26 18.45 -18.35 9.77
N ALA A 27 18.64 -17.17 9.18
CA ALA A 27 17.79 -16.70 8.08
C ALA A 27 17.88 -17.60 6.83
N GLU A 28 19.07 -18.08 6.48
CA GLU A 28 19.27 -19.03 5.39
C GLU A 28 18.67 -20.40 5.71
N ARG A 29 18.85 -20.88 6.94
CA ARG A 29 18.23 -22.11 7.43
C ARG A 29 16.70 -22.01 7.43
N PHE A 30 16.15 -20.90 7.88
CA PHE A 30 14.71 -20.63 7.90
C PHE A 30 14.09 -20.77 6.50
N ARG A 31 14.76 -20.24 5.46
CA ARG A 31 14.30 -20.40 4.07
C ARG A 31 14.21 -21.86 3.64
N LYS A 32 15.12 -22.72 4.11
CA LYS A 32 15.09 -24.16 3.84
C LYS A 32 13.94 -24.84 4.59
N LEU A 33 13.78 -24.53 5.88
CA LEU A 33 12.74 -25.12 6.72
C LEU A 33 11.33 -24.79 6.25
N ILE A 34 11.04 -23.54 5.87
CA ILE A 34 9.70 -23.14 5.38
C ILE A 34 9.32 -23.80 4.03
N ARG A 35 10.29 -24.37 3.30
CA ARG A 35 9.99 -25.17 2.09
C ARG A 35 9.64 -26.61 2.40
N SER A 36 9.94 -27.11 3.61
CA SER A 36 9.64 -28.48 3.99
C SER A 36 8.12 -28.70 4.01
N PRO A 37 7.59 -29.68 3.24
CA PRO A 37 6.17 -29.99 3.24
C PRO A 37 5.64 -30.33 4.63
N GLU A 38 6.43 -31.05 5.43
CA GLU A 38 6.05 -31.46 6.79
C GLU A 38 5.84 -30.24 7.70
N ILE A 39 6.77 -29.28 7.68
CA ILE A 39 6.66 -28.03 8.45
C ILE A 39 5.43 -27.23 8.02
N VAL A 40 5.21 -27.12 6.71
CA VAL A 40 4.08 -26.37 6.16
C VAL A 40 2.75 -27.00 6.55
N GLN A 41 2.61 -28.31 6.40
CA GLN A 41 1.38 -29.04 6.76
C GLN A 41 1.08 -28.88 8.25
N GLU A 42 2.10 -28.97 9.09
CA GLU A 42 1.94 -28.85 10.52
C GLU A 42 1.59 -27.41 10.94
N LEU A 43 2.22 -26.39 10.34
CA LEU A 43 1.82 -24.98 10.55
C LEU A 43 0.39 -24.70 10.07
N ASP A 44 -0.03 -25.28 8.95
CA ASP A 44 -1.40 -25.16 8.44
C ASP A 44 -2.40 -25.80 9.40
N ARG A 45 -2.05 -26.96 9.99
CA ARG A 45 -2.85 -27.66 11.00
C ARG A 45 -2.99 -26.84 12.29
N THR A 46 -1.88 -26.31 12.81
CA THR A 46 -1.88 -25.57 14.09
C THR A 46 -2.47 -24.18 13.99
N SER A 47 -2.43 -23.55 12.82
CA SER A 47 -3.02 -22.24 12.56
C SER A 47 -4.51 -22.29 12.19
N GLY A 48 -5.10 -23.49 12.18
CA GLY A 48 -6.52 -23.68 11.89
C GLY A 48 -7.44 -23.12 12.99
N PRO A 49 -8.72 -22.86 12.67
CA PRO A 49 -9.69 -22.33 13.65
C PRO A 49 -9.98 -23.32 14.79
N LYS A 50 -9.77 -24.62 14.57
CA LYS A 50 -10.04 -25.70 15.53
C LYS A 50 -8.96 -25.85 16.62
N THR A 51 -7.84 -25.14 16.52
CA THR A 51 -6.68 -25.27 17.43
C THR A 51 -6.42 -24.02 18.29
N LYS A 52 -7.41 -23.11 18.37
CA LYS A 52 -7.37 -21.92 19.24
C LYS A 52 -7.12 -22.36 20.69
N GLY A 53 -5.97 -21.96 21.25
CA GLY A 53 -5.56 -22.30 22.62
C GLY A 53 -4.42 -23.32 22.74
N SER A 54 -3.99 -23.95 21.64
CA SER A 54 -2.81 -24.82 21.67
C SER A 54 -1.51 -23.99 21.84
N LYS A 55 -0.59 -24.42 22.71
CA LYS A 55 0.76 -23.83 22.87
C LYS A 55 1.69 -24.12 21.68
N GLN A 56 1.15 -24.52 20.53
CA GLN A 56 1.93 -24.93 19.36
C GLN A 56 2.30 -23.72 18.49
N LEU A 57 3.39 -23.85 17.74
CA LEU A 57 3.86 -22.80 16.84
C LEU A 57 2.87 -22.63 15.68
N THR A 58 2.48 -21.38 15.38
CA THR A 58 1.55 -21.02 14.30
C THR A 58 2.22 -20.11 13.27
N TRP A 59 1.59 -19.93 12.10
CA TRP A 59 2.03 -18.97 11.08
C TRP A 59 2.18 -17.55 11.66
N ASP A 60 1.20 -17.07 12.43
CA ASP A 60 1.28 -15.75 13.08
C ASP A 60 2.44 -15.66 14.08
N ALA A 61 2.72 -16.74 14.82
CA ALA A 61 3.83 -16.76 15.77
C ALA A 61 5.17 -16.68 15.04
N VAL A 62 5.34 -17.42 13.95
CA VAL A 62 6.53 -17.34 13.08
C VAL A 62 6.66 -15.94 12.48
N PHE A 63 5.56 -15.33 12.04
CA PHE A 63 5.59 -13.96 11.53
C PHE A 63 6.12 -12.98 12.57
N ARG A 64 5.71 -13.10 13.85
CA ARG A 64 6.25 -12.26 14.93
C ARG A 64 7.76 -12.38 15.13
N PHE A 65 8.33 -13.57 14.96
CA PHE A 65 9.81 -13.73 14.97
C PHE A 65 10.46 -12.97 13.81
N LEU A 66 9.86 -13.03 12.62
CA LEU A 66 10.34 -12.31 11.43
C LEU A 66 10.23 -10.79 11.58
N GLN A 67 9.19 -10.28 12.25
CA GLN A 67 9.06 -8.85 12.56
C GLN A 67 10.20 -8.39 13.48
N ARG A 68 10.52 -9.17 14.53
CA ARG A 68 11.64 -8.87 15.44
C ARG A 68 13.00 -9.00 14.76
N TYR A 69 13.16 -9.96 13.85
CA TYR A 69 14.33 -10.07 13.00
C TYR A 69 14.56 -8.80 12.16
N LEU A 70 13.53 -8.33 11.44
CA LEU A 70 13.59 -7.09 10.68
C LEU A 70 13.98 -5.90 11.57
N GLN A 71 13.37 -5.78 12.74
CA GLN A 71 13.66 -4.71 13.69
C GLN A 71 15.13 -4.72 14.11
N ARG A 72 15.65 -5.87 14.57
CA ARG A 72 17.05 -6.02 14.98
C ARG A 72 18.04 -5.72 13.86
N GLU A 73 17.75 -6.20 12.66
CA GLU A 73 18.59 -5.92 11.49
C GLU A 73 18.59 -4.42 11.15
N THR A 74 17.43 -3.78 11.24
CA THR A 74 17.27 -2.34 11.02
C THR A 74 18.05 -1.52 12.06
N GLU A 75 17.97 -1.88 13.34
CA GLU A 75 18.73 -1.24 14.42
C GLU A 75 20.25 -1.39 14.23
N THR A 76 20.70 -2.59 13.85
CA THR A 76 22.12 -2.86 13.53
C THR A 76 22.61 -2.00 12.36
N MET A 77 21.77 -1.81 11.34
CA MET A 77 22.12 -0.98 10.18
C MET A 77 22.10 0.52 10.51
N LYS A 78 21.22 0.97 11.42
CA LYS A 78 21.14 2.36 11.88
C LYS A 78 22.35 2.76 12.73
N SER A 79 22.84 1.87 13.60
CA SER A 79 24.00 2.16 14.47
C SER A 79 25.35 2.16 13.73
N SER A 80 25.37 1.68 12.48
CA SER A 80 26.58 1.64 11.66
C SER A 80 26.94 3.04 11.11
N LYS A 81 28.22 3.45 11.19
CA LYS A 81 28.73 4.78 10.79
C LYS A 81 28.21 5.27 9.42
N SER A 82 27.99 6.58 9.31
CA SER A 82 27.40 7.28 8.15
C SER A 82 28.39 7.56 7.01
N ASN A 83 29.69 7.70 7.30
CA ASN A 83 30.72 7.91 6.28
C ASN A 83 31.13 6.56 5.69
N VAL A 84 30.54 6.19 4.57
CA VAL A 84 30.75 4.88 3.95
C VAL A 84 31.00 4.98 2.46
N THR A 85 31.94 4.15 2.01
CA THR A 85 32.27 3.98 0.60
C THR A 85 31.08 3.45 -0.19
N THR A 86 31.05 3.71 -1.50
CA THR A 86 30.03 3.20 -2.44
C THR A 86 29.84 1.68 -2.31
N THR A 87 30.93 0.93 -2.14
CA THR A 87 30.91 -0.53 -1.93
C THR A 87 30.12 -0.90 -0.67
N THR A 88 30.28 -0.15 0.42
CA THR A 88 29.57 -0.45 1.66
C THR A 88 28.08 -0.11 1.56
N LEU A 89 27.72 0.95 0.82
CA LEU A 89 26.33 1.26 0.51
C LEU A 89 25.67 0.13 -0.31
N ALA A 90 26.37 -0.41 -1.31
CA ALA A 90 25.88 -1.55 -2.11
C ALA A 90 25.67 -2.81 -1.25
N ILE A 91 26.60 -3.12 -0.34
CA ILE A 91 26.45 -4.24 0.60
C ILE A 91 25.23 -4.03 1.52
N ARG A 92 25.03 -2.81 2.03
CA ARG A 92 23.85 -2.48 2.85
C ARG A 92 22.55 -2.64 2.07
N GLN A 93 22.48 -2.14 0.83
CA GLN A 93 21.31 -2.30 -0.04
C GLN A 93 21.01 -3.77 -0.34
N LYS A 94 22.04 -4.58 -0.62
CA LYS A 94 21.88 -6.02 -0.80
C LYS A 94 21.30 -6.68 0.45
N LYS A 95 21.81 -6.33 1.63
CA LYS A 95 21.31 -6.82 2.91
C LYS A 95 19.84 -6.43 3.14
N MET A 96 19.47 -5.18 2.86
CA MET A 96 18.08 -4.71 2.95
C MET A 96 17.14 -5.53 2.05
N SER A 97 17.56 -5.78 0.81
CA SER A 97 16.83 -6.61 -0.16
C SER A 97 16.72 -8.08 0.30
N GLU A 98 17.76 -8.65 0.90
CA GLU A 98 17.72 -10.02 1.43
C GLU A 98 16.70 -10.18 2.57
N ILE A 99 16.62 -9.17 3.45
CA ILE A 99 15.67 -9.12 4.56
C ILE A 99 14.24 -8.98 4.04
N SER A 100 13.97 -8.00 3.17
CA SER A 100 12.63 -7.80 2.61
C SER A 100 12.19 -9.01 1.78
N SER A 101 13.12 -9.63 1.05
CA SER A 101 12.92 -10.88 0.31
C SER A 101 12.53 -12.04 1.22
N LEU A 102 13.10 -12.15 2.43
CA LEU A 102 12.74 -13.18 3.40
C LEU A 102 11.31 -13.01 3.91
N ILE A 103 10.93 -11.77 4.28
CA ILE A 103 9.57 -11.45 4.73
C ILE A 103 8.56 -11.78 3.63
N ARG A 104 8.80 -11.28 2.41
CA ARG A 104 7.93 -11.56 1.26
C ARG A 104 7.85 -13.06 0.98
N PHE A 105 8.98 -13.75 0.97
CA PHE A 105 9.03 -15.20 0.77
C PHE A 105 8.14 -15.94 1.77
N PHE A 106 8.22 -15.59 3.06
CA PHE A 106 7.38 -16.18 4.09
C PHE A 106 5.88 -15.90 3.86
N VAL A 107 5.50 -14.64 3.62
CA VAL A 107 4.09 -14.27 3.40
C VAL A 107 3.52 -14.99 2.17
N CYS A 108 4.26 -15.02 1.06
CA CYS A 108 3.87 -15.79 -0.14
C CYS A 108 3.65 -17.26 0.21
N TYR A 109 4.58 -17.87 0.94
CA TYR A 109 4.47 -19.29 1.32
C TYR A 109 3.29 -19.56 2.23
N ALA A 110 3.03 -18.70 3.22
CA ALA A 110 1.87 -18.82 4.11
C ALA A 110 0.55 -18.73 3.31
N ASN A 111 0.49 -17.84 2.31
CA ASN A 111 -0.73 -17.58 1.52
C ASN A 111 -0.98 -18.58 0.38
N LYS A 112 -0.01 -19.42 0.00
CA LYS A 112 -0.13 -20.39 -1.13
C LYS A 112 -1.38 -21.28 -1.05
N ARG A 113 -1.83 -21.62 0.16
CA ARG A 113 -2.96 -22.53 0.42
C ARG A 113 -4.16 -21.77 1.01
N GLY A 114 -4.30 -20.51 0.60
CA GLY A 114 -5.24 -19.54 1.14
C GLY A 114 -4.64 -18.71 2.28
N PRO A 115 -5.29 -17.61 2.67
CA PRO A 115 -4.78 -16.71 3.72
C PRO A 115 -4.71 -17.36 5.10
N ARG A 116 -3.48 -17.50 5.61
CA ARG A 116 -3.15 -18.11 6.91
C ARG A 116 -2.70 -17.14 7.98
N LEU A 117 -2.31 -15.93 7.60
CA LEU A 117 -1.88 -14.89 8.53
C LEU A 117 -3.07 -14.01 8.89
N LYS A 118 -3.06 -13.42 10.08
CA LYS A 118 -4.05 -12.41 10.45
C LYS A 118 -3.82 -11.15 9.63
N CYS A 119 -4.86 -10.70 8.92
CA CYS A 119 -4.82 -9.47 8.13
C CYS A 119 -4.41 -8.26 8.99
N SER A 120 -4.93 -8.18 10.22
CA SER A 120 -4.64 -7.08 11.13
C SER A 120 -3.17 -6.96 11.50
N GLU A 121 -2.51 -8.08 11.76
CA GLU A 121 -1.08 -8.13 12.09
C GLU A 121 -0.21 -7.82 10.88
N LEU A 122 -0.59 -8.34 9.70
CA LEU A 122 0.08 -8.03 8.44
C LEU A 122 0.02 -6.53 8.11
N LEU A 123 -1.17 -5.92 8.17
CA LEU A 123 -1.34 -4.50 7.87
C LEU A 123 -0.65 -3.61 8.88
N LYS A 124 -0.77 -3.93 10.18
CA LYS A 124 -0.06 -3.20 11.23
C LYS A 124 1.46 -3.18 10.95
N HIS A 125 2.03 -4.35 10.64
CA HIS A 125 3.44 -4.46 10.29
C HIS A 125 3.84 -3.60 9.09
N VAL A 126 3.06 -3.65 8.01
CA VAL A 126 3.32 -2.85 6.80
C VAL A 126 3.26 -1.36 7.12
N ILE A 127 2.25 -0.93 7.87
CA ILE A 127 2.07 0.48 8.27
C ILE A 127 3.25 0.94 9.15
N ASP A 128 3.63 0.15 10.16
CA ASP A 128 4.73 0.48 11.08
C ASP A 128 6.06 0.67 10.32
N VAL A 129 6.34 -0.20 9.35
CA VAL A 129 7.54 -0.10 8.49
C VAL A 129 7.50 1.15 7.61
N LEU A 130 6.35 1.48 7.04
CA LEU A 130 6.21 2.64 6.14
C LEU A 130 6.13 3.98 6.87
N GLN A 131 5.68 4.00 8.13
CA GLN A 131 5.64 5.21 8.95
C GLN A 131 7.02 5.59 9.50
N ASN A 132 7.90 4.62 9.74
CA ASN A 132 9.26 4.89 10.18
C ASN A 132 10.13 5.38 9.00
N SER A 133 10.61 6.63 9.04
CA SER A 133 11.34 7.25 7.92
C SER A 133 12.53 6.43 7.38
N TYR A 134 13.37 5.90 8.27
CA TYR A 134 14.49 5.05 7.88
C TYR A 134 14.02 3.73 7.25
N SER A 135 13.06 3.06 7.89
CA SER A 135 12.56 1.77 7.41
C SER A 135 11.81 1.92 6.10
N CYS A 136 11.07 3.01 5.91
CA CYS A 136 10.42 3.35 4.66
C CYS A 136 11.45 3.63 3.56
N SER A 137 12.53 4.35 3.85
CA SER A 137 13.63 4.55 2.89
C SER A 137 14.30 3.23 2.49
N ALA A 138 14.52 2.33 3.45
CA ALA A 138 15.17 1.04 3.22
C ALA A 138 14.28 0.01 2.53
N PHE A 139 12.99 -0.06 2.88
CA PHE A 139 12.10 -1.18 2.54
C PHE A 139 10.81 -0.76 1.85
N GLY A 140 10.53 0.54 1.70
CA GLY A 140 9.22 1.04 1.29
C GLY A 140 8.76 0.54 -0.08
N LYS A 141 9.68 0.37 -1.03
CA LYS A 141 9.39 -0.24 -2.34
C LYS A 141 8.95 -1.69 -2.20
N ASP A 142 9.66 -2.48 -1.40
CA ASP A 142 9.37 -3.91 -1.24
C ASP A 142 8.09 -4.13 -0.46
N TYR A 143 7.84 -3.34 0.58
CA TYR A 143 6.62 -3.40 1.39
C TYR A 143 5.40 -2.90 0.62
N SER A 144 5.55 -1.89 -0.24
CA SER A 144 4.45 -1.47 -1.12
C SER A 144 4.11 -2.54 -2.16
N ASN A 145 5.10 -3.26 -2.68
CA ASN A 145 4.86 -4.41 -3.56
C ASN A 145 4.22 -5.59 -2.80
N LEU A 146 4.69 -5.89 -1.59
CA LEU A 146 4.11 -6.90 -0.72
C LEU A 146 2.64 -6.60 -0.44
N LEU A 147 2.33 -5.36 -0.07
CA LEU A 147 0.97 -4.89 0.18
C LEU A 147 0.08 -5.11 -1.05
N LEU A 148 0.49 -4.63 -2.23
CA LEU A 148 -0.30 -4.79 -3.46
C LEU A 148 -0.51 -6.26 -3.84
N ARG A 149 0.58 -7.04 -3.86
CA ARG A 149 0.58 -8.37 -4.50
C ARG A 149 0.12 -9.49 -3.61
N GLU A 150 0.35 -9.40 -2.30
CA GLU A 150 0.10 -10.49 -1.35
C GLU A 150 -1.01 -10.18 -0.35
N ILE A 151 -1.43 -8.91 -0.24
CA ILE A 151 -2.46 -8.49 0.72
C ILE A 151 -3.68 -7.94 -0.04
N LEU A 152 -3.53 -6.83 -0.77
CA LEU A 152 -4.64 -6.16 -1.45
C LEU A 152 -5.11 -6.88 -2.73
N SER A 153 -4.38 -7.86 -3.24
CA SER A 153 -4.86 -8.75 -4.31
C SER A 153 -5.76 -9.88 -3.80
N VAL A 154 -5.80 -10.10 -2.48
CA VAL A 154 -6.44 -11.26 -1.86
C VAL A 154 -7.79 -10.86 -1.30
N ARG A 155 -8.88 -11.38 -1.91
CA ARG A 155 -10.26 -11.05 -1.55
C ARG A 155 -10.60 -11.29 -0.07
N LYS A 156 -10.11 -12.39 0.51
CA LYS A 156 -10.37 -12.67 1.94
C LYS A 156 -9.72 -11.61 2.84
N TYR A 157 -8.50 -11.17 2.54
CA TYR A 157 -7.90 -10.08 3.28
C TYR A 157 -8.71 -8.81 3.14
N TRP A 158 -9.16 -8.45 1.93
CA TRP A 158 -10.08 -7.32 1.74
C TRP A 158 -11.29 -7.36 2.69
N CYS A 159 -11.92 -8.52 2.90
CA CYS A 159 -13.05 -8.65 3.83
C CYS A 159 -12.66 -8.49 5.31
N ASP A 160 -11.39 -8.72 5.66
CA ASP A 160 -10.86 -8.63 7.02
C ASP A 160 -10.31 -7.22 7.36
N ILE A 161 -10.14 -6.33 6.37
CA ILE A 161 -9.64 -4.97 6.60
C ILE A 161 -10.74 -4.10 7.19
N THR A 162 -10.48 -3.54 8.37
CA THR A 162 -11.41 -2.61 9.04
C THR A 162 -11.38 -1.21 8.41
N PRO A 163 -12.45 -0.41 8.57
CA PRO A 163 -12.47 0.99 8.12
C PRO A 163 -11.26 1.80 8.62
N GLN A 164 -10.87 1.63 9.88
CA GLN A 164 -9.72 2.32 10.46
C GLN A 164 -8.39 1.94 9.77
N GLN A 165 -8.25 0.69 9.35
CA GLN A 165 -7.05 0.24 8.64
C GLN A 165 -6.98 0.78 7.22
N TRP A 166 -8.12 0.87 6.52
CA TRP A 166 -8.19 1.56 5.23
C TRP A 166 -7.77 3.02 5.34
N HIS A 167 -8.29 3.74 6.32
CA HIS A 167 -7.90 5.12 6.58
C HIS A 167 -6.41 5.25 6.93
N SER A 168 -5.88 4.33 7.75
CA SER A 168 -4.45 4.34 8.11
C SER A 168 -3.55 4.11 6.89
N LEU A 169 -3.93 3.20 5.99
CA LEU A 169 -3.22 2.99 4.72
C LEU A 169 -3.29 4.23 3.83
N LEU A 170 -4.47 4.84 3.71
CA LEU A 170 -4.67 6.04 2.92
C LEU A 170 -3.76 7.16 3.42
N ASP A 171 -3.75 7.43 4.73
CA ASP A 171 -2.92 8.47 5.34
C ASP A 171 -1.42 8.26 5.09
N VAL A 172 -0.94 7.02 5.21
CA VAL A 172 0.46 6.67 4.90
C VAL A 172 0.78 6.98 3.44
N TYR A 173 -0.03 6.46 2.50
CA TYR A 173 0.27 6.59 1.09
C TYR A 173 0.02 8.00 0.53
N SER A 174 -0.95 8.74 1.05
CA SER A 174 -1.14 10.16 0.75
C SER A 174 0.10 10.97 1.15
N ARG A 175 0.64 10.74 2.37
CA ARG A 175 1.91 11.39 2.80
C ARG A 175 3.09 11.01 1.92
N LEU A 176 3.23 9.72 1.58
CA LEU A 176 4.31 9.24 0.70
C LEU A 176 4.23 9.86 -0.70
N PHE A 177 3.02 10.09 -1.22
CA PHE A 177 2.82 10.69 -2.53
C PHE A 177 3.13 12.19 -2.56
N THR A 178 2.75 12.91 -1.48
CA THR A 178 2.97 14.36 -1.36
C THR A 178 4.36 14.72 -0.84
N SER A 179 5.12 13.75 -0.31
CA SER A 179 6.50 13.97 0.14
C SER A 179 7.39 14.41 -1.02
N SER A 180 8.24 15.41 -0.78
CA SER A 180 9.23 15.90 -1.75
C SER A 180 10.46 15.00 -1.89
N SER A 181 10.51 13.84 -1.22
CA SER A 181 11.65 12.93 -1.28
C SER A 181 11.76 12.22 -2.64
N THR A 182 12.91 12.35 -3.29
CA THR A 182 13.20 11.82 -4.63
C THR A 182 13.31 10.29 -4.73
N SER A 183 13.37 9.57 -3.60
CA SER A 183 13.61 8.12 -3.57
C SER A 183 12.35 7.25 -3.68
N ILE A 184 11.15 7.84 -3.67
CA ILE A 184 9.89 7.08 -3.67
C ILE A 184 9.47 6.75 -5.11
N ASN A 185 9.19 5.47 -5.37
CA ASN A 185 8.62 5.04 -6.66
C ASN A 185 7.18 5.52 -6.79
N ARG A 186 6.98 6.66 -7.45
CA ARG A 186 5.68 7.33 -7.60
C ARG A 186 4.63 6.47 -8.29
N VAL A 187 5.03 5.69 -9.30
CA VAL A 187 4.11 4.77 -10.02
C VAL A 187 3.59 3.68 -9.09
N LEU A 188 4.46 3.10 -8.24
CA LEU A 188 4.04 2.10 -7.27
C LEU A 188 3.10 2.70 -6.21
N VAL A 189 3.44 3.88 -5.70
CA VAL A 189 2.62 4.60 -4.71
C VAL A 189 1.24 4.94 -5.29
N SER A 190 1.16 5.44 -6.53
CA SER A 190 -0.13 5.78 -7.14
C SER A 190 -1.00 4.55 -7.38
N ARG A 191 -0.41 3.40 -7.73
CA ARG A 191 -1.12 2.10 -7.79
C ARG A 191 -1.71 1.69 -6.46
N VAL A 192 -0.95 1.86 -5.37
CA VAL A 192 -1.46 1.59 -4.02
C VAL A 192 -2.60 2.53 -3.70
N ILE A 193 -2.46 3.83 -3.96
CA ILE A 193 -3.50 4.82 -3.71
C ILE A 193 -4.79 4.46 -4.46
N ASN A 194 -4.71 4.11 -5.75
CA ASN A 194 -5.89 3.68 -6.50
C ASN A 194 -6.59 2.48 -5.83
N THR A 195 -5.82 1.48 -5.41
CA THR A 195 -6.38 0.29 -4.74
C THR A 195 -6.99 0.62 -3.37
N VAL A 196 -6.30 1.46 -2.57
CA VAL A 196 -6.74 1.85 -1.22
C VAL A 196 -7.98 2.74 -1.29
N VAL A 197 -8.05 3.69 -2.23
CA VAL A 197 -9.23 4.54 -2.44
C VAL A 197 -10.44 3.70 -2.80
N ARG A 198 -10.29 2.68 -3.68
CA ARG A 198 -11.35 1.70 -3.96
C ARG A 198 -11.80 0.99 -2.69
N GLY A 199 -10.86 0.52 -1.87
CA GLY A 199 -11.15 -0.10 -0.57
C GLY A 199 -11.95 0.81 0.36
N CYS A 200 -11.49 2.06 0.56
CA CYS A 200 -12.19 3.06 1.35
C CYS A 200 -13.62 3.28 0.84
N CYS A 201 -13.79 3.52 -0.47
CA CYS A 201 -15.11 3.81 -1.05
C CYS A 201 -16.08 2.64 -0.97
N MET A 202 -15.59 1.40 -0.97
CA MET A 202 -16.42 0.19 -0.93
C MET A 202 -16.72 -0.32 0.48
N GLN A 203 -15.85 -0.04 1.45
CA GLN A 203 -15.91 -0.67 2.79
C GLN A 203 -16.02 0.33 3.94
N THR A 204 -16.10 1.63 3.66
CA THR A 204 -16.44 2.67 4.64
C THR A 204 -17.66 3.45 4.16
N ASP A 205 -18.06 4.47 4.91
CA ASP A 205 -19.08 5.45 4.51
C ASP A 205 -18.69 6.30 3.27
N GLY A 206 -17.53 6.05 2.65
CA GLY A 206 -17.04 6.72 1.44
C GLY A 206 -16.64 8.19 1.65
N PHE A 207 -17.10 8.82 2.72
CA PHE A 207 -16.83 10.21 3.02
C PHE A 207 -15.51 10.39 3.76
N ASN A 208 -14.46 10.71 3.01
CA ASN A 208 -13.17 11.07 3.59
C ASN A 208 -12.78 12.49 3.18
N LYS A 209 -12.87 13.44 4.13
CA LYS A 209 -12.49 14.85 3.88
C LYS A 209 -11.04 14.99 3.40
N THR A 210 -10.15 14.10 3.84
CA THR A 210 -8.74 14.09 3.46
C THR A 210 -8.57 13.80 1.97
N LEU A 211 -9.43 12.98 1.35
CA LEU A 211 -9.36 12.65 -0.08
C LEU A 211 -9.57 13.88 -0.97
N PHE A 212 -10.53 14.75 -0.66
CA PHE A 212 -10.70 16.01 -1.41
C PHE A 212 -9.40 16.82 -1.42
N SER A 213 -8.81 17.04 -0.24
CA SER A 213 -7.57 17.80 -0.11
C SER A 213 -6.36 17.12 -0.78
N PHE A 214 -6.33 15.79 -0.75
CA PHE A 214 -5.30 14.99 -1.38
C PHE A 214 -5.37 15.13 -2.91
N PHE A 215 -6.55 14.94 -3.51
CA PHE A 215 -6.71 15.02 -4.97
C PHE A 215 -6.46 16.42 -5.51
N ALA A 216 -6.94 17.47 -4.81
CA ALA A 216 -6.62 18.86 -5.15
C ALA A 216 -5.09 19.05 -5.25
N LYS A 217 -4.35 18.71 -4.17
CA LYS A 217 -2.89 18.83 -4.14
C LYS A 217 -2.18 17.96 -5.18
N ALA A 218 -2.65 16.73 -5.38
CA ALA A 218 -2.03 15.76 -6.27
C ALA A 218 -2.17 16.13 -7.75
N LEU A 219 -3.31 16.70 -8.15
CA LEU A 219 -3.65 16.92 -9.56
C LEU A 219 -3.52 18.39 -10.01
N LEU A 220 -3.52 19.36 -9.10
CA LEU A 220 -3.21 20.76 -9.45
C LEU A 220 -1.85 20.88 -10.16
N ASN A 221 -0.88 20.05 -9.76
CA ASN A 221 0.46 20.01 -10.34
C ASN A 221 0.63 18.94 -11.44
N ALA A 222 -0.46 18.38 -11.98
CA ALA A 222 -0.40 17.28 -12.95
C ALA A 222 0.50 17.59 -14.16
N ARG A 223 0.56 18.86 -14.60
CA ARG A 223 1.44 19.32 -15.69
C ARG A 223 2.94 19.07 -15.47
N HIS A 224 3.38 18.89 -14.23
CA HIS A 224 4.78 18.65 -13.87
C HIS A 224 5.09 17.17 -13.62
N GLU A 225 4.08 16.28 -13.67
CA GLU A 225 4.29 14.86 -13.45
C GLU A 225 4.99 14.23 -14.67
N LYS A 226 6.16 13.62 -14.42
CA LYS A 226 7.01 13.04 -15.46
C LYS A 226 6.48 11.69 -15.96
N HIS A 227 5.75 10.97 -15.10
CA HIS A 227 5.26 9.64 -15.41
C HIS A 227 3.74 9.66 -15.55
N LEU A 228 3.22 9.66 -16.78
CA LEU A 228 1.77 9.73 -17.04
C LEU A 228 0.98 8.57 -16.42
N THR A 229 1.59 7.39 -16.24
CA THR A 229 0.99 6.27 -15.51
C THR A 229 0.66 6.63 -14.05
N VAL A 230 1.38 7.59 -13.46
CA VAL A 230 1.01 8.14 -12.15
C VAL A 230 -0.34 8.84 -12.22
N LEU A 231 -0.53 9.73 -13.20
CA LEU A 231 -1.77 10.45 -13.42
C LEU A 231 -2.93 9.49 -13.73
N GLU A 232 -2.69 8.45 -14.53
CA GLU A 232 -3.67 7.41 -14.85
C GLU A 232 -4.24 6.79 -13.58
N HIS A 233 -3.37 6.36 -12.66
CA HIS A 233 -3.81 5.77 -11.40
C HIS A 233 -4.47 6.79 -10.45
N VAL A 234 -3.98 8.03 -10.40
CA VAL A 234 -4.55 9.06 -9.52
C VAL A 234 -5.93 9.52 -10.01
N ILE A 235 -6.12 9.69 -11.32
CA ILE A 235 -7.42 10.07 -11.90
C ILE A 235 -8.41 8.90 -11.78
N SER A 236 -7.99 7.66 -11.99
CA SER A 236 -8.83 6.47 -11.73
C SER A 236 -9.30 6.40 -10.27
N ALA A 237 -8.41 6.74 -9.33
CA ALA A 237 -8.75 6.84 -7.92
C ALA A 237 -9.75 7.99 -7.66
N LEU A 238 -9.54 9.15 -8.29
CA LEU A 238 -10.44 10.31 -8.19
C LEU A 238 -11.84 9.93 -8.70
N ASN A 239 -11.95 9.34 -9.89
CA ASN A 239 -13.22 8.92 -10.47
C ASN A 239 -14.00 7.98 -9.54
N THR A 240 -13.30 6.99 -8.97
CA THR A 240 -13.88 6.09 -7.96
C THR A 240 -14.42 6.86 -6.76
N PHE A 241 -13.62 7.77 -6.20
CA PHE A 241 -14.00 8.58 -5.05
C PHE A 241 -15.20 9.49 -5.37
N LEU A 242 -15.17 10.20 -6.50
CA LEU A 242 -16.25 11.10 -6.91
C LEU A 242 -17.57 10.35 -7.06
N LYS A 243 -17.58 9.17 -7.69
CA LYS A 243 -18.77 8.32 -7.79
C LYS A 243 -19.34 7.95 -6.42
N ALA A 244 -18.48 7.64 -5.46
CA ALA A 244 -18.90 7.24 -4.12
C ALA A 244 -19.52 8.39 -3.32
N VAL A 245 -19.06 9.64 -3.51
CA VAL A 245 -19.49 10.79 -2.70
C VAL A 245 -20.43 11.76 -3.41
N ALA A 246 -20.62 11.65 -4.73
CA ALA A 246 -21.39 12.59 -5.55
C ALA A 246 -22.79 12.89 -5.00
N MET A 247 -23.50 11.86 -4.55
CA MET A 247 -24.88 11.98 -4.04
C MET A 247 -24.96 12.82 -2.75
N ASN A 248 -23.93 12.74 -1.90
CA ASN A 248 -23.94 13.36 -0.58
C ASN A 248 -23.12 14.66 -0.53
N CYS A 249 -22.23 14.88 -1.50
CA CYS A 249 -21.23 15.95 -1.47
C CYS A 249 -21.16 16.73 -2.79
N ARG A 250 -22.25 16.77 -3.56
CA ARG A 250 -22.35 17.39 -4.89
C ARG A 250 -21.58 18.70 -5.01
N MET A 251 -21.85 19.69 -4.15
CA MET A 251 -21.18 21.00 -4.21
C MET A 251 -19.66 20.91 -4.04
N ARG A 252 -19.16 20.03 -3.17
CA ARG A 252 -17.72 19.83 -2.98
C ARG A 252 -17.09 19.11 -4.17
N VAL A 253 -17.83 18.19 -4.80
CA VAL A 253 -17.38 17.50 -6.01
C VAL A 253 -17.28 18.46 -7.19
N CYS A 254 -18.28 19.33 -7.40
CA CYS A 254 -18.24 20.37 -8.44
C CYS A 254 -17.05 21.30 -8.23
N ARG A 255 -16.88 21.85 -7.02
CA ARG A 255 -15.74 22.74 -6.71
C ARG A 255 -14.39 22.10 -6.98
N LEU A 256 -14.20 20.84 -6.56
CA LEU A 256 -12.96 20.11 -6.85
C LEU A 256 -12.79 19.87 -8.37
N GLY A 257 -13.88 19.58 -9.07
CA GLY A 257 -13.88 19.41 -10.51
C GLY A 257 -13.43 20.65 -11.27
N GLU A 258 -14.03 21.79 -10.95
CA GLU A 258 -13.72 23.11 -11.51
C GLU A 258 -12.26 23.49 -11.25
N GLU A 259 -11.77 23.25 -10.02
CA GLU A 259 -10.37 23.50 -9.63
C GLU A 259 -9.38 22.66 -10.45
N LEU A 260 -9.70 21.40 -10.73
CA LEU A 260 -8.81 20.46 -11.42
C LEU A 260 -8.89 20.53 -12.95
N LEU A 261 -9.99 21.06 -13.49
CA LEU A 261 -10.29 21.06 -14.93
C LEU A 261 -9.15 21.64 -15.78
N PRO A 262 -8.53 22.80 -15.46
CA PRO A 262 -7.46 23.37 -16.28
C PRO A 262 -6.22 22.46 -16.35
N SER A 263 -5.82 21.88 -15.22
CA SER A 263 -4.65 21.00 -15.14
C SER A 263 -4.87 19.69 -15.89
N ILE A 264 -6.07 19.11 -15.81
CA ILE A 264 -6.40 17.85 -16.51
C ILE A 264 -6.55 18.09 -18.03
N LEU A 265 -7.15 19.20 -18.45
CA LEU A 265 -7.21 19.59 -19.87
C LEU A 265 -5.81 19.81 -20.45
N TYR A 266 -4.89 20.38 -19.68
CA TYR A 266 -3.50 20.51 -20.10
C TYR A 266 -2.87 19.15 -20.38
N VAL A 267 -3.07 18.17 -19.48
CA VAL A 267 -2.58 16.78 -19.68
C VAL A 267 -3.14 16.19 -20.97
N TRP A 268 -4.45 16.33 -21.19
CA TRP A 268 -5.13 15.85 -22.40
C TRP A 268 -4.51 16.43 -23.69
N ALA A 269 -4.40 17.75 -23.77
CA ALA A 269 -4.02 18.44 -24.99
C ALA A 269 -2.50 18.41 -25.25
N ASN A 270 -1.67 18.45 -24.21
CA ASN A 270 -0.25 18.77 -24.35
C ASN A 270 0.70 17.63 -23.96
N MET A 271 0.25 16.64 -23.17
CA MET A 271 1.17 15.63 -22.62
C MET A 271 1.12 14.27 -23.32
N ARG A 272 0.35 14.12 -24.41
CA ARG A 272 0.22 12.87 -25.20
C ARG A 272 -0.13 11.64 -24.33
N PRO A 273 -1.28 11.65 -23.61
CA PRO A 273 -1.67 10.56 -22.72
C PRO A 273 -1.91 9.23 -23.45
N SER A 274 -1.72 8.11 -22.72
CA SER A 274 -2.10 6.76 -23.15
C SER A 274 -3.61 6.66 -23.40
N ALA A 275 -4.06 5.63 -24.12
CA ALA A 275 -5.49 5.36 -24.30
C ALA A 275 -6.20 5.20 -22.94
N ALA A 276 -5.61 4.43 -22.01
CA ALA A 276 -6.16 4.25 -20.67
C ALA A 276 -6.27 5.57 -19.89
N LEU A 277 -5.25 6.44 -19.92
CA LEU A 277 -5.33 7.75 -19.29
C LEU A 277 -6.38 8.66 -19.96
N LYS A 278 -6.54 8.57 -21.28
CA LYS A 278 -7.61 9.28 -22.00
C LYS A 278 -8.99 8.84 -21.54
N GLU A 279 -9.23 7.55 -21.38
CA GLU A 279 -10.49 7.00 -20.86
C GLU A 279 -10.80 7.54 -19.46
N GLU A 280 -9.81 7.54 -18.57
CA GLU A 280 -9.97 8.07 -17.20
C GLU A 280 -10.25 9.58 -17.18
N ILE A 281 -9.64 10.36 -18.07
CA ILE A 281 -9.91 11.79 -18.22
C ILE A 281 -11.33 12.04 -18.76
N VAL A 282 -11.75 11.27 -19.76
CA VAL A 282 -13.11 11.37 -20.33
C VAL A 282 -14.15 11.01 -19.27
N GLU A 283 -13.91 9.95 -18.51
CA GLU A 283 -14.78 9.57 -17.39
C GLU A 283 -14.87 10.70 -16.34
N PHE A 284 -13.73 11.32 -15.99
CA PHE A 284 -13.73 12.47 -15.08
C PHE A 284 -14.61 13.61 -15.58
N PHE A 285 -14.48 14.00 -16.86
CA PHE A 285 -15.31 15.06 -17.44
C PHE A 285 -16.79 14.69 -17.49
N ASN A 286 -17.10 13.44 -17.84
CA ASN A 286 -18.47 12.96 -17.85
C ASN A 286 -19.10 13.01 -16.44
N LEU A 287 -18.36 12.58 -15.42
CA LEU A 287 -18.80 12.70 -14.03
C LEU A 287 -19.06 14.15 -13.64
N GLN A 288 -18.17 15.08 -13.99
CA GLN A 288 -18.37 16.51 -13.68
C GLN A 288 -19.61 17.08 -14.36
N LEU A 289 -19.85 16.76 -15.64
CA LEU A 289 -21.05 17.19 -16.35
C LEU A 289 -22.32 16.62 -15.72
N CYS A 290 -22.37 15.32 -15.42
CA CYS A 290 -23.53 14.70 -14.79
C CYS A 290 -23.82 15.26 -13.39
N ILE A 291 -22.78 15.53 -12.60
CA ILE A 291 -22.92 16.03 -11.23
C ILE A 291 -23.30 17.51 -11.22
N HIS A 292 -22.73 18.32 -12.11
CA HIS A 292 -23.05 19.73 -12.22
C HIS A 292 -24.47 19.93 -12.79
N HIS A 293 -24.90 19.11 -13.76
CA HIS A 293 -26.19 19.22 -14.45
C HIS A 293 -27.02 17.91 -14.40
N PRO A 294 -27.52 17.48 -13.22
CA PRO A 294 -28.18 16.18 -13.05
C PRO A 294 -29.50 16.03 -13.84
N LYS A 295 -30.07 17.13 -14.33
CA LYS A 295 -31.28 17.15 -15.19
C LYS A 295 -30.98 17.62 -16.63
N GLY A 296 -29.70 17.65 -17.02
CA GLY A 296 -29.23 18.30 -18.25
C GLY A 296 -29.27 19.83 -18.17
N ALA A 297 -28.69 20.48 -19.19
CA ALA A 297 -28.88 21.91 -19.40
C ALA A 297 -30.23 22.13 -20.10
N LYS A 298 -31.13 22.89 -19.45
CA LYS A 298 -32.46 23.19 -20.01
C LYS A 298 -32.48 24.51 -20.79
N THR A 299 -31.48 25.36 -20.56
CA THR A 299 -31.30 26.66 -21.22
C THR A 299 -29.82 26.91 -21.48
N GLN A 300 -29.50 27.79 -22.44
CA GLN A 300 -28.12 28.17 -22.78
C GLN A 300 -27.36 28.73 -21.57
N ASP A 301 -28.04 29.50 -20.71
CA ASP A 301 -27.49 30.05 -19.47
C ASP A 301 -27.23 29.01 -18.38
N THR A 302 -27.97 27.90 -18.35
CA THR A 302 -27.66 26.78 -17.43
C THR A 302 -26.45 25.97 -17.90
N GLY A 303 -26.08 26.04 -19.19
CA GLY A 303 -24.88 25.40 -19.76
C GLY A 303 -23.63 26.27 -19.69
N ASN A 304 -23.81 27.59 -19.70
CA ASN A 304 -22.72 28.55 -19.47
C ASN A 304 -22.44 28.67 -17.97
N ALA A 305 -21.17 28.52 -17.59
CA ALA A 305 -20.71 28.70 -16.21
C ALA A 305 -20.95 30.14 -15.75
N GLY A 306 -22.14 30.42 -15.22
CA GLY A 306 -22.42 31.61 -14.45
C GLY A 306 -21.97 31.39 -13.02
N LEU A 307 -20.95 32.14 -12.61
CA LEU A 307 -20.56 32.44 -11.23
C LEU A 307 -21.74 32.24 -10.26
N PHE A 308 -21.63 31.26 -9.36
CA PHE A 308 -22.56 31.19 -8.22
C PHE A 308 -22.49 32.52 -7.46
N PRO A 309 -23.60 33.21 -7.19
CA PRO A 309 -23.59 34.30 -6.24
C PRO A 309 -23.38 33.71 -4.84
N ASP A 310 -22.42 34.27 -4.10
CA ASP A 310 -22.27 34.02 -2.67
C ASP A 310 -23.59 34.35 -1.96
N ASN A 311 -24.18 33.35 -1.28
CA ASN A 311 -25.03 33.47 -0.09
C ASN A 311 -25.17 32.12 0.61
#